data_AF-A0A928GM64-F1
#
_entry.id   AF-A0A928GM64-F1
#
_cell.length_a   1.000
_cell.length_b   1.000
_cell.length_c   1.000
_cell.angle_alpha   90.00
_cell.angle_beta   90.00
_cell.angle_gamma   90.00
#
_symmetry.space_group_name_H-M   'P 1'
#
loop_
_entity.id
_entity.type
_entity.pdbx_description
1 polymer ?
#
loop_
_entity_poly.entity_id
_entity_poly.type
_entity_poly.pdbx_seq_one_letter_code
_entity_poly.pdbx_strand_id
1 'polypeptide(L)'
;MKELGKSIIIGLSIVLSTALIAMAIKAIVSSKDTISVTGLGETTFTSDLIVWKGYVSVEAYDKQAAYNEIEKSQQKVDKYLKNNGVLDAELTFSNVDASKMTNSRYSDNGNYIGSYFTGWRLSQSFTVTSNDVDKIEQISRQISTLISQGVEVESYNPDYYYTKLDELKLSLIEKASKDAFQRAENIVNNAGAKLGKATSARLGVFQITDPNGSEDYSYGGTFNTSSKEKKASVTVRMEYQLK
;
A
#
# COMPACT_ATOMS: atom_id res chain seq x y z
N MET A 1 -35.81 52.61 52.47
CA MET A 1 -36.39 51.34 51.96
C MET A 1 -36.02 51.02 50.50
N LYS A 2 -35.99 51.99 49.56
CA LYS A 2 -35.64 51.74 48.14
C LYS A 2 -34.22 51.16 47.91
N GLU A 3 -33.23 51.58 48.68
CA GLU A 3 -31.84 51.10 48.52
C GLU A 3 -31.64 49.66 49.04
N LEU A 4 -32.41 49.24 50.05
CA LEU A 4 -32.34 47.89 50.60
C LEU A 4 -32.81 46.83 49.60
N GLY A 5 -33.86 47.15 48.80
CA GLY A 5 -34.38 46.26 47.77
C GLY A 5 -33.38 46.03 46.62
N LYS A 6 -32.61 47.06 46.22
CA LYS A 6 -31.58 46.93 45.18
C LYS A 6 -30.44 46.01 45.63
N SER A 7 -29.97 46.16 46.87
CA SER A 7 -28.90 45.32 47.42
C SER A 7 -29.32 43.85 47.53
N ILE A 8 -30.59 43.57 47.86
CA ILE A 8 -31.13 42.20 47.91
C ILE A 8 -31.18 41.58 46.50
N ILE A 9 -31.63 42.33 45.48
CA ILE A 9 -31.70 41.84 44.10
C ILE A 9 -30.30 41.54 43.55
N ILE A 10 -29.32 42.41 43.82
CA ILE A 10 -27.92 42.20 43.41
C ILE A 10 -27.34 40.97 44.12
N GLY A 11 -27.55 40.84 45.43
CA GLY A 11 -27.11 39.68 46.21
C GLY A 11 -27.70 38.37 45.68
N LEU A 12 -29.01 38.35 45.39
CA LEU A 12 -29.69 37.18 44.85
C LEU A 12 -29.18 36.80 43.45
N SER A 13 -28.93 37.80 42.61
CA SER A 13 -28.40 37.60 41.25
C SER A 13 -26.99 37.00 41.27
N ILE A 14 -26.14 37.45 42.20
CA ILE A 14 -24.79 36.89 42.38
C ILE A 14 -24.90 35.43 42.83
N VAL A 15 -25.72 35.12 43.84
CA VAL A 15 -25.90 33.75 44.34
C VAL A 15 -26.40 32.81 43.23
N LEU A 16 -27.38 33.24 42.44
CA LEU A 16 -27.88 32.47 41.30
C LEU A 16 -26.78 32.24 40.25
N SER A 17 -26.01 33.27 39.92
CA SER A 17 -24.92 33.18 38.95
C SER A 17 -23.84 32.20 39.42
N THR A 18 -23.43 32.28 40.69
CA THR A 18 -22.44 31.37 41.26
C THR A 18 -22.95 29.93 41.32
N ALA A 19 -24.23 29.72 41.64
CA ALA A 19 -24.84 28.38 41.64
C ALA A 19 -24.88 27.76 40.23
N LEU A 20 -25.23 28.55 39.21
CA LEU A 20 -25.22 28.09 37.81
C LEU A 20 -23.81 27.73 37.34
N ILE A 21 -22.81 28.55 37.68
CA ILE A 21 -21.40 28.28 37.36
C ILE A 21 -20.92 27.01 38.08
N ALA A 22 -21.25 26.83 39.36
CA ALA A 22 -20.88 25.64 40.12
C ALA A 22 -21.52 24.37 39.52
N MET A 23 -22.77 24.43 39.08
CA MET A 23 -23.44 23.33 38.37
C MET A 23 -22.78 23.04 37.02
N ALA A 24 -22.42 24.07 36.25
CA ALA A 24 -21.73 23.91 34.97
C ALA A 24 -20.34 23.28 35.15
N ILE A 25 -19.56 23.76 36.13
CA ILE A 25 -18.23 23.19 36.44
C ILE A 25 -18.37 21.75 36.91
N LYS A 26 -19.35 21.42 37.77
CA LYS A 26 -19.57 20.04 38.22
C LYS A 26 -19.94 19.10 37.06
N ALA A 27 -20.71 19.58 36.10
CA ALA A 27 -21.05 18.81 34.89
C ALA A 27 -19.82 18.56 33.99
N ILE A 28 -18.89 19.52 33.92
CA ILE A 28 -17.64 19.41 33.15
C ILE A 28 -16.61 18.53 33.87
N VAL A 29 -16.51 18.66 35.20
CA VAL A 29 -15.50 17.98 36.04
C VAL A 29 -15.93 16.58 36.49
N SER A 30 -17.20 16.21 36.31
CA SER A 30 -17.65 14.83 36.48
C SER A 30 -16.94 13.91 35.48
N SER A 31 -15.74 13.45 35.82
CA SER A 31 -15.02 12.42 35.10
C SER A 31 -15.90 11.18 35.07
N LYS A 32 -16.45 10.86 33.90
CA LYS A 32 -17.06 9.56 33.71
C LYS A 32 -15.93 8.55 33.73
N ASP A 33 -16.00 7.59 34.64
CA ASP A 33 -15.07 6.48 34.67
C ASP A 33 -15.11 5.80 33.29
N THR A 34 -13.95 5.67 32.66
CA THR A 34 -13.82 5.13 31.31
C THR A 34 -12.70 4.12 31.27
N ILE A 35 -12.84 3.16 30.36
CA ILE A 35 -11.77 2.23 29.99
C ILE A 35 -11.37 2.51 28.55
N SER A 36 -10.05 2.58 28.32
CA SER A 36 -9.48 2.66 26.97
C SER A 36 -8.83 1.33 26.63
N VAL A 37 -9.18 0.79 25.47
CA VAL A 37 -8.63 -0.47 24.96
C VAL A 37 -8.24 -0.30 23.50
N THR A 38 -7.26 -1.07 23.07
CA THR A 38 -6.88 -1.17 21.66
C THR A 38 -7.19 -2.58 21.18
N GLY A 39 -8.00 -2.69 20.14
CA GLY A 39 -8.24 -3.93 19.43
C GLY A 39 -7.41 -4.03 18.15
N LEU A 40 -7.15 -5.25 17.71
CA LEU A 40 -6.41 -5.58 16.50
C LEU A 40 -7.30 -6.35 15.53
N GLY A 41 -7.39 -5.86 14.30
CA GLY A 41 -7.94 -6.58 13.16
C GLY A 41 -6.79 -7.04 12.28
N GLU A 42 -6.74 -8.34 11.99
CA GLU A 42 -5.70 -8.97 11.18
C GLU A 42 -6.30 -9.99 10.22
N THR A 43 -5.70 -10.09 9.03
CA THR A 43 -5.98 -11.19 8.10
C THR A 43 -4.82 -11.39 7.13
N THR A 44 -4.57 -12.64 6.76
CA THR A 44 -3.75 -12.99 5.59
C THR A 44 -4.63 -13.15 4.36
N PHE A 45 -4.07 -12.82 3.19
CA PHE A 45 -4.75 -12.94 1.90
C PHE A 45 -3.73 -13.05 0.75
N THR A 46 -4.17 -13.67 -0.33
CA THR A 46 -3.41 -13.78 -1.58
C THR A 46 -3.76 -12.61 -2.51
N SER A 47 -2.75 -12.06 -3.17
CA SER A 47 -2.93 -11.11 -4.26
C SER A 47 -3.79 -11.66 -5.40
N ASP A 48 -4.60 -10.79 -6.02
CA ASP A 48 -5.53 -11.15 -7.09
C ASP A 48 -5.19 -10.49 -8.44
N LEU A 49 -4.09 -9.75 -8.49
CA LEU A 49 -3.58 -9.09 -9.69
C LEU A 49 -2.05 -9.15 -9.69
N ILE A 50 -1.50 -9.55 -10.83
CA ILE A 50 -0.06 -9.56 -11.09
C ILE A 50 0.25 -8.58 -12.22
N VAL A 51 1.29 -7.77 -12.03
CA VAL A 51 1.85 -6.90 -13.05
C VAL A 51 3.30 -7.32 -13.24
N TRP A 52 3.60 -7.88 -14.39
CA TRP A 52 4.93 -8.32 -14.74
C TRP A 52 5.47 -7.49 -15.90
N LYS A 53 6.71 -7.03 -15.76
CA LYS A 53 7.39 -6.20 -16.74
C LYS A 53 8.68 -6.85 -17.19
N GLY A 54 9.02 -6.63 -18.44
CA GLY A 54 10.32 -6.95 -18.99
C GLY A 54 10.60 -6.09 -20.20
N TYR A 55 11.75 -6.30 -20.81
CA TYR A 55 12.08 -5.65 -22.07
C TYR A 55 12.91 -6.57 -22.94
N VAL A 56 12.88 -6.29 -24.24
CA VAL A 56 13.83 -6.84 -25.20
C VAL A 56 14.74 -5.73 -25.68
N SER A 57 16.00 -6.05 -25.94
CA SER A 57 16.92 -5.13 -26.62
C SER A 57 17.62 -5.78 -27.80
N VAL A 58 18.07 -4.94 -28.73
CA VAL A 58 18.94 -5.35 -29.83
C VAL A 58 19.95 -4.24 -30.10
N GLU A 59 21.12 -4.62 -30.59
CA GLU A 59 22.18 -3.70 -30.98
C GLU A 59 22.54 -3.95 -32.45
N ALA A 60 22.60 -2.88 -33.24
CA ALA A 60 23.11 -2.95 -34.61
C ALA A 60 23.79 -1.64 -35.02
N TYR A 61 24.72 -1.71 -35.97
CA TYR A 61 25.40 -0.51 -36.46
C TYR A 61 24.43 0.43 -37.20
N ASP A 62 23.52 -0.12 -38.00
CA ASP A 62 22.49 0.63 -38.71
C ASP A 62 21.16 0.64 -37.94
N LYS A 63 20.49 1.80 -37.91
CA LYS A 63 19.26 2.00 -37.14
C LYS A 63 18.08 1.21 -37.73
N GLN A 64 17.99 1.08 -39.06
CA GLN A 64 16.93 0.34 -39.72
C GLN A 64 17.11 -1.17 -39.50
N ALA A 65 18.37 -1.65 -39.55
CA ALA A 65 18.69 -3.03 -39.19
C ALA A 65 18.30 -3.34 -37.74
N ALA A 66 18.64 -2.46 -36.78
CA ALA A 66 18.21 -2.61 -35.39
C ALA A 66 16.68 -2.67 -35.26
N TYR A 67 15.95 -1.84 -36.02
CA TYR A 67 14.49 -1.82 -35.99
C TYR A 67 13.87 -3.14 -36.50
N ASN A 68 14.41 -3.70 -37.58
CA ASN A 68 13.92 -4.97 -38.09
C ASN A 68 14.19 -6.14 -37.12
N GLU A 69 15.30 -6.10 -36.37
CA GLU A 69 15.63 -7.13 -35.39
C GLU A 69 14.80 -7.01 -34.10
N ILE A 70 14.52 -5.79 -33.62
CA ILE A 70 13.64 -5.62 -32.44
C ILE A 70 12.21 -6.09 -32.74
N GLU A 71 11.71 -5.88 -33.96
CA GLU A 71 10.39 -6.37 -34.39
C GLU A 71 10.31 -7.90 -34.37
N LYS A 72 11.35 -8.59 -34.87
CA LYS A 72 11.42 -10.07 -34.79
C LYS A 72 11.48 -10.55 -33.34
N SER A 73 12.25 -9.88 -32.48
CA SER A 73 12.34 -10.20 -31.06
C SER A 73 11.00 -10.00 -30.36
N GLN A 74 10.30 -8.90 -30.65
CA GLN A 74 8.96 -8.62 -30.15
C GLN A 74 7.97 -9.71 -30.56
N GLN A 75 7.96 -10.14 -31.83
CA GLN A 75 7.07 -11.20 -32.32
C GLN A 75 7.35 -12.55 -31.63
N LYS A 76 8.62 -12.87 -31.33
CA LYS A 76 8.97 -14.08 -30.58
C LYS A 76 8.44 -14.01 -29.13
N VAL A 77 8.56 -12.86 -28.47
CA VAL A 77 8.00 -12.65 -27.12
C VAL A 77 6.49 -12.76 -27.15
N ASP A 78 5.81 -12.05 -28.06
CA ASP A 78 4.36 -12.09 -28.22
C ASP A 78 3.85 -13.53 -28.42
N LYS A 79 4.48 -14.26 -29.35
CA LYS A 79 4.14 -15.67 -29.61
C LYS A 79 4.37 -16.56 -28.39
N TYR A 80 5.48 -16.39 -27.67
CA TYR A 80 5.75 -17.14 -26.45
C TYR A 80 4.67 -16.89 -25.39
N LEU A 81 4.33 -15.63 -25.13
CA LEU A 81 3.33 -15.27 -24.13
C LEU A 81 1.95 -15.84 -24.48
N LYS A 82 1.52 -15.71 -25.74
CA LYS A 82 0.23 -16.25 -26.20
C LYS A 82 0.19 -17.77 -26.18
N ASN A 83 1.26 -18.44 -26.60
CA ASN A 83 1.35 -19.90 -26.54
C ASN A 83 1.27 -20.43 -25.11
N ASN A 84 1.69 -19.64 -24.12
CA ASN A 84 1.56 -19.96 -22.70
C ASN A 84 0.25 -19.44 -22.08
N GLY A 85 -0.68 -18.92 -22.89
CA GLY A 85 -2.02 -18.55 -22.43
C GLY A 85 -2.17 -17.15 -21.84
N VAL A 86 -1.25 -16.22 -22.15
CA VAL A 86 -1.45 -14.78 -21.91
C VAL A 86 -2.39 -14.23 -22.98
N LEU A 87 -3.43 -13.52 -22.56
CA LEU A 87 -4.42 -12.94 -23.47
C LEU A 87 -3.90 -11.63 -24.09
N ASP A 88 -4.38 -11.30 -25.30
CA ASP A 88 -4.04 -10.02 -25.95
C ASP A 88 -4.39 -8.81 -25.08
N ALA A 89 -5.49 -8.89 -24.32
CA ALA A 89 -5.91 -7.81 -23.41
C ALA A 89 -5.02 -7.65 -22.17
N GLU A 90 -4.22 -8.66 -21.83
CA GLU A 90 -3.33 -8.65 -20.67
C GLU A 90 -1.93 -8.14 -21.04
N LEU A 91 -1.57 -8.18 -22.33
CA LEU A 91 -0.24 -7.85 -22.82
C LEU A 91 -0.21 -6.47 -23.52
N THR A 92 0.70 -5.61 -23.08
CA THR A 92 0.95 -4.32 -23.73
C THR A 92 2.44 -4.16 -24.02
N PHE A 93 2.78 -3.78 -25.25
CA PHE A 93 4.12 -3.36 -25.62
C PHE A 93 4.22 -1.83 -25.62
N SER A 94 5.34 -1.29 -25.13
CA SER A 94 5.64 0.14 -25.24
C SER A 94 6.09 0.49 -26.65
N ASN A 95 6.30 1.79 -26.89
CA ASN A 95 7.06 2.24 -28.05
C ASN A 95 8.49 1.68 -28.02
N VAL A 96 9.12 1.60 -29.19
CA VAL A 96 10.54 1.26 -29.32
C VAL A 96 11.36 2.50 -28.99
N ASP A 97 12.21 2.38 -27.98
CA ASP A 97 13.20 3.39 -27.63
C ASP A 97 14.50 3.12 -28.40
N ALA A 98 15.03 4.15 -29.06
CA ALA A 98 16.26 4.05 -29.83
C ALA A 98 17.33 4.97 -29.25
N SER A 99 18.44 4.40 -28.82
CA SER A 99 19.57 5.13 -28.25
C SER A 99 20.82 4.97 -29.12
N LYS A 100 21.56 6.08 -29.29
CA LYS A 100 22.84 6.08 -30.01
C LYS A 100 23.93 5.55 -29.08
N MET A 101 24.67 4.55 -29.52
CA MET A 101 25.83 4.01 -28.81
C MET A 101 27.11 4.69 -29.26
N THR A 102 27.96 5.03 -28.29
CA THR A 102 29.29 5.59 -28.53
C THR A 102 30.28 5.01 -27.54
N ASN A 103 31.50 4.75 -27.99
CA ASN A 103 32.60 4.37 -27.10
C ASN A 103 33.58 5.53 -26.93
N SER A 104 34.11 5.66 -25.72
CA SER A 104 35.17 6.60 -25.40
C SER A 104 36.45 6.24 -26.15
N ARG A 105 37.15 7.26 -26.63
CA ARG A 105 38.47 7.18 -27.24
C ARG A 105 39.47 7.83 -26.29
N TYR A 106 40.57 7.14 -26.05
CA TYR A 106 41.67 7.62 -25.21
C TYR A 106 42.95 7.72 -26.05
N SER A 107 43.84 8.65 -25.70
CA SER A 107 45.20 8.70 -26.25
C SER A 107 46.08 7.62 -25.62
N ASP A 108 47.26 7.39 -26.19
CA ASP A 108 48.25 6.43 -25.65
C ASP A 108 48.69 6.76 -24.22
N ASN A 109 48.54 8.03 -23.79
CA ASN A 109 48.83 8.50 -22.45
C ASN A 109 47.62 8.38 -21.49
N GLY A 110 46.53 7.75 -21.91
CA GLY A 110 45.32 7.53 -21.10
C GLY A 110 44.38 8.73 -21.00
N ASN A 111 44.63 9.84 -21.72
CA ASN A 111 43.76 11.01 -21.71
C ASN A 111 42.53 10.80 -22.60
N TYR A 112 41.34 11.19 -22.13
CA TYR A 112 40.13 11.15 -22.95
C TYR A 112 40.23 12.14 -24.12
N ILE A 113 40.04 11.66 -25.35
CA ILE A 113 40.16 12.45 -26.59
C ILE A 113 38.89 12.47 -27.43
N GLY A 114 37.74 12.12 -26.84
CA GLY A 114 36.43 12.16 -27.48
C GLY A 114 35.76 10.78 -27.53
N SER A 115 34.65 10.68 -28.26
CA SER A 115 33.93 9.42 -28.45
C SER A 115 33.70 9.14 -29.94
N TYR A 116 33.55 7.86 -30.29
CA TYR A 116 33.20 7.44 -31.65
C TYR A 116 31.92 6.60 -31.62
N PHE A 117 31.15 6.71 -32.70
CA PHE A 117 29.89 5.99 -32.87
C PHE A 117 30.16 4.48 -33.02
N THR A 118 29.38 3.68 -32.30
CA THR A 118 29.51 2.22 -32.31
C THR A 118 28.24 1.50 -32.76
N GLY A 119 27.11 2.20 -32.82
CA GLY A 119 25.85 1.65 -33.31
C GLY A 119 24.63 2.26 -32.64
N TRP A 120 23.51 1.57 -32.75
CA TRP A 120 22.25 1.88 -32.11
C TRP A 120 21.83 0.71 -31.22
N ARG A 121 21.37 1.04 -30.02
CA ARG A 121 20.66 0.10 -29.15
C ARG A 121 19.19 0.47 -29.16
N LEU A 122 18.36 -0.48 -29.60
CA LEU A 122 16.92 -0.37 -29.53
C LEU A 122 16.41 -1.24 -28.40
N SER A 123 15.41 -0.75 -27.66
CA SER A 123 14.76 -1.49 -26.59
C SER A 123 13.25 -1.30 -26.66
N GLN A 124 12.51 -2.33 -26.29
CA GLN A 124 11.06 -2.26 -26.18
C GLN A 124 10.61 -3.00 -24.93
N SER A 125 9.85 -2.32 -24.09
CA SER A 125 9.28 -2.93 -22.89
C SER A 125 7.96 -3.63 -23.20
N PHE A 126 7.67 -4.67 -22.43
CA PHE A 126 6.36 -5.30 -22.39
C PHE A 126 5.86 -5.35 -20.94
N THR A 127 4.55 -5.22 -20.78
CA THR A 127 3.86 -5.36 -19.49
C THR A 127 2.74 -6.37 -19.64
N VAL A 128 2.68 -7.32 -18.72
CA VAL A 128 1.57 -8.26 -18.56
C VAL A 128 0.82 -7.92 -17.28
N THR A 129 -0.46 -7.61 -17.41
CA THR A 129 -1.37 -7.34 -16.28
C THR A 129 -2.50 -8.37 -16.31
N SER A 130 -2.59 -9.23 -15.30
CA SER A 130 -3.56 -10.33 -15.27
C SER A 130 -4.09 -10.61 -13.87
N ASN A 131 -5.29 -11.18 -13.79
CA ASN A 131 -5.84 -11.74 -12.55
C ASN A 131 -5.41 -13.20 -12.32
N ASP A 132 -4.80 -13.85 -13.32
CA ASP A 132 -4.28 -15.21 -13.23
C ASP A 132 -2.84 -15.20 -12.69
N VAL A 133 -2.73 -14.90 -11.40
CA VAL A 133 -1.47 -14.64 -10.70
C VAL A 133 -0.48 -15.81 -10.86
N ASP A 134 -0.96 -17.03 -10.62
CA ASP A 134 -0.13 -18.24 -10.62
C ASP A 134 0.44 -18.54 -12.01
N LYS A 135 -0.38 -18.38 -13.04
CA LYS A 135 0.02 -18.60 -14.43
C LYS A 135 1.12 -17.63 -14.84
N ILE A 136 0.91 -16.32 -14.62
CA ILE A 136 1.90 -15.32 -15.04
C ILE A 136 3.19 -15.45 -14.20
N GLU A 137 3.10 -15.82 -12.92
CA GLU A 137 4.28 -16.10 -12.10
C GLU A 137 5.12 -17.24 -12.71
N GLN A 138 4.48 -18.32 -13.16
CA GLN A 138 5.19 -19.43 -13.81
C GLN A 138 5.80 -19.02 -15.16
N ILE A 139 5.05 -18.29 -15.99
CA ILE A 139 5.51 -17.82 -17.30
C ILE A 139 6.72 -16.89 -17.17
N SER A 140 6.69 -15.97 -16.20
CA SER A 140 7.76 -15.00 -15.98
C SER A 140 9.08 -15.66 -15.60
N ARG A 141 9.04 -16.76 -14.83
CA ARG A 141 10.25 -17.54 -14.48
C ARG A 141 10.85 -18.28 -15.67
N GLN A 142 10.05 -18.55 -16.70
CA GLN A 142 10.46 -19.34 -17.87
C GLN A 142 10.82 -18.49 -19.09
N ILE A 143 10.57 -17.17 -19.09
CA ILE A 143 10.79 -16.34 -20.28
C ILE A 143 12.26 -16.31 -20.73
N SER A 144 13.20 -16.51 -19.81
CA SER A 144 14.64 -16.59 -20.13
C SER A 144 14.98 -17.70 -21.12
N THR A 145 14.07 -18.65 -21.37
CA THR A 145 14.20 -19.63 -22.45
C THR A 145 14.28 -18.98 -23.84
N LEU A 146 13.74 -17.77 -24.03
CA LEU A 146 13.86 -17.01 -25.28
C LEU A 146 15.30 -16.58 -25.60
N ILE A 147 16.18 -16.50 -24.60
CA ILE A 147 17.60 -16.21 -24.81
C ILE A 147 18.24 -17.29 -25.69
N SER A 148 17.83 -18.56 -25.53
CA SER A 148 18.29 -19.65 -26.40
C SER A 148 17.83 -19.51 -27.86
N GLN A 149 16.83 -18.67 -28.13
CA GLN A 149 16.30 -18.37 -29.46
C GLN A 149 16.86 -17.05 -30.03
N GLY A 150 17.91 -16.51 -29.41
CA GLY A 150 18.59 -15.28 -29.81
C GLY A 150 17.82 -14.01 -29.48
N VAL A 151 16.88 -14.06 -28.52
CA VAL A 151 16.19 -12.87 -28.02
C VAL A 151 16.89 -12.41 -26.75
N GLU A 152 17.50 -11.23 -26.78
CA GLU A 152 18.02 -10.58 -25.58
C GLU A 152 16.83 -9.99 -24.81
N VAL A 153 16.25 -10.83 -23.93
CA VAL A 153 15.14 -10.48 -23.06
C VAL A 153 15.62 -10.34 -21.62
N GLU A 154 15.16 -9.30 -20.98
CA GLU A 154 15.31 -9.07 -19.55
C GLU A 154 13.94 -9.07 -18.89
N SER A 155 13.84 -9.78 -17.76
CA SER A 155 12.61 -9.94 -17.00
C SER A 155 12.80 -9.41 -15.60
N TYR A 156 11.90 -8.52 -15.18
CA TYR A 156 11.85 -8.08 -13.79
C TYR A 156 11.06 -9.06 -12.93
N ASN A 157 11.18 -8.92 -11.62
CA ASN A 157 10.28 -9.60 -10.69
C ASN A 157 8.86 -9.05 -10.85
N PRO A 158 7.83 -9.90 -10.84
CA PRO A 158 6.45 -9.43 -10.87
C PRO A 158 6.08 -8.64 -9.61
N ASP A 159 5.22 -7.65 -9.79
CA ASP A 159 4.51 -6.96 -8.72
C ASP A 159 3.14 -7.62 -8.50
N TYR A 160 2.72 -7.70 -7.23
CA TYR A 160 1.50 -8.34 -6.77
C TYR A 160 0.62 -7.33 -6.04
N TYR A 161 -0.61 -7.20 -6.52
CA TYR A 161 -1.62 -6.27 -6.01
C TYR A 161 -2.85 -7.00 -5.53
N TYR A 162 -3.67 -6.29 -4.75
CA TYR A 162 -4.98 -6.76 -4.33
C TYR A 162 -6.00 -5.70 -4.69
N THR A 163 -6.97 -6.05 -5.52
CA THR A 163 -7.93 -5.07 -6.08
C THR A 163 -9.07 -4.76 -5.12
N LYS A 164 -9.36 -5.65 -4.16
CA LYS A 164 -10.50 -5.56 -3.23
C LYS A 164 -10.14 -4.91 -1.89
N LEU A 165 -9.29 -3.89 -1.91
CA LEU A 165 -8.77 -3.27 -0.67
C LEU A 165 -9.88 -2.63 0.19
N ASP A 166 -10.95 -2.11 -0.40
CA ASP A 166 -12.02 -1.46 0.36
C ASP A 166 -12.82 -2.46 1.18
N GLU A 167 -13.17 -3.61 0.61
CA GLU A 167 -13.83 -4.72 1.32
C GLU A 167 -12.95 -5.26 2.45
N LEU A 168 -11.65 -5.42 2.17
CA LEU A 168 -10.65 -5.85 3.15
C LEU A 168 -10.58 -4.88 4.33
N LYS A 169 -10.51 -3.56 4.06
CA LYS A 169 -10.44 -2.53 5.10
C LYS A 169 -11.67 -2.56 6.00
N LEU A 170 -12.87 -2.69 5.43
CA LEU A 170 -14.11 -2.78 6.21
C LEU A 170 -14.12 -4.01 7.13
N SER A 171 -13.74 -5.17 6.60
CA SER A 171 -13.60 -6.42 7.37
C SER A 171 -12.60 -6.28 8.52
N LEU A 172 -11.47 -5.61 8.29
CA LEU A 172 -10.46 -5.36 9.31
C LEU A 172 -10.93 -4.40 10.41
N ILE A 173 -11.66 -3.34 10.06
CA ILE A 173 -12.26 -2.42 11.05
C ILE A 173 -13.25 -3.18 11.95
N GLU A 174 -14.08 -4.05 11.36
CA GLU A 174 -15.02 -4.87 12.10
C GLU A 174 -14.29 -5.81 13.08
N LYS A 175 -13.28 -6.54 12.59
CA LYS A 175 -12.45 -7.43 13.43
C LYS A 175 -11.78 -6.67 14.58
N ALA A 176 -11.15 -5.53 14.28
CA ALA A 176 -10.47 -4.70 15.28
C ALA A 176 -11.44 -4.15 16.33
N SER A 177 -12.62 -3.69 15.90
CA SER A 177 -13.65 -3.16 16.79
C SER A 177 -14.22 -4.24 17.70
N LYS A 178 -14.45 -5.45 17.16
CA LYS A 178 -14.91 -6.61 17.92
C LYS A 178 -13.87 -7.07 18.95
N ASP A 179 -12.61 -7.15 18.57
CA ASP A 179 -11.49 -7.48 19.48
C ASP A 179 -11.38 -6.43 20.61
N ALA A 180 -11.48 -5.13 20.28
CA ALA A 180 -11.50 -4.06 21.27
C ALA A 180 -12.67 -4.23 22.26
N PHE A 181 -13.88 -4.49 21.77
CA PHE A 181 -15.05 -4.71 22.62
C PHE A 181 -14.86 -5.90 23.57
N GLN A 182 -14.41 -7.04 23.06
CA GLN A 182 -14.16 -8.24 23.86
C GLN A 182 -13.11 -8.01 24.95
N ARG A 183 -12.04 -7.26 24.63
CA ARG A 183 -11.02 -6.87 25.62
C ARG A 183 -11.60 -5.99 26.72
N ALA A 184 -12.38 -4.96 26.37
CA ALA A 184 -13.00 -4.09 27.35
C ALA A 184 -13.97 -4.85 28.26
N GLU A 185 -14.83 -5.69 27.68
CA GLU A 185 -15.78 -6.53 28.43
C GLU A 185 -15.05 -7.45 29.41
N ASN A 186 -14.00 -8.14 28.98
CA ASN A 186 -13.22 -9.03 29.83
C ASN A 186 -12.54 -8.28 30.99
N ILE A 187 -11.92 -7.11 30.73
CA ILE A 187 -11.24 -6.34 31.78
C ILE A 187 -12.26 -5.85 32.81
N VAL A 188 -13.38 -5.30 32.35
CA VAL A 188 -14.39 -4.70 33.21
C VAL A 188 -15.12 -5.74 34.07
N ASN A 189 -15.46 -6.89 33.48
CA ASN A 189 -16.10 -7.99 34.22
C ASN A 189 -15.19 -8.53 35.34
N ASN A 190 -13.88 -8.67 35.08
CA ASN A 190 -12.92 -9.12 36.10
C ASN A 190 -12.61 -8.04 37.16
N ALA A 191 -12.82 -6.77 36.83
CA ALA A 191 -12.67 -5.65 37.77
C ALA A 191 -13.93 -5.40 38.62
N GLY A 192 -15.02 -6.16 38.42
CA GLY A 192 -16.27 -6.00 39.17
C GLY A 192 -17.12 -4.80 38.75
N ALA A 193 -16.87 -4.22 37.58
CA ALA A 193 -17.64 -3.11 37.01
C ALA A 193 -18.48 -3.60 35.81
N LYS A 194 -19.32 -2.73 35.23
CA LYS A 194 -20.08 -3.04 34.00
C LYS A 194 -19.68 -2.14 32.84
N LEU A 195 -19.59 -2.72 31.64
CA LEU A 195 -19.27 -1.96 30.44
C LEU A 195 -20.46 -1.12 29.99
N GLY A 196 -20.22 0.16 29.75
CA GLY A 196 -21.17 1.14 29.25
C GLY A 196 -21.10 1.34 27.73
N LYS A 197 -21.58 2.51 27.27
CA LYS A 197 -21.57 2.85 25.84
C LYS A 197 -20.16 3.25 25.40
N ALA A 198 -19.83 2.98 24.14
CA ALA A 198 -18.65 3.54 23.49
C ALA A 198 -18.76 5.07 23.46
N THR A 199 -17.69 5.77 23.85
CA THR A 199 -17.62 7.24 23.86
C THR A 199 -16.68 7.80 22.82
N SER A 200 -15.67 7.03 22.42
CA SER A 200 -14.68 7.45 21.44
C SER A 200 -14.15 6.24 20.68
N ALA A 201 -13.86 6.44 19.41
CA ALA A 201 -13.22 5.46 18.54
C ALA A 201 -12.16 6.18 17.71
N ARG A 202 -10.94 5.65 17.69
CA ARG A 202 -9.84 6.15 16.85
C ARG A 202 -9.24 4.98 16.07
N LEU A 203 -9.28 5.09 14.75
CA LEU A 203 -8.70 4.10 13.84
C LEU A 203 -7.20 4.39 13.66
N GLY A 204 -6.39 3.33 13.72
CA GLY A 204 -4.97 3.37 13.36
C GLY A 204 -4.76 3.32 11.85
N VAL A 205 -3.49 3.40 11.43
CA VAL A 205 -3.12 3.31 10.01
C VAL A 205 -3.12 1.84 9.58
N PHE A 206 -3.70 1.56 8.41
CA PHE A 206 -3.64 0.21 7.81
C PHE A 206 -2.21 -0.15 7.43
N GLN A 207 -1.84 -1.39 7.70
CA GLN A 207 -0.54 -1.95 7.38
C GLN A 207 -0.74 -3.16 6.48
N ILE A 208 -0.08 -3.20 5.32
CA ILE A 208 -0.09 -4.34 4.40
C ILE A 208 1.35 -4.78 4.19
N THR A 209 1.71 -5.90 4.81
CA THR A 209 3.07 -6.41 4.85
C THR A 209 3.17 -7.82 4.28
N ASP A 210 4.39 -8.30 4.10
CA ASP A 210 4.64 -9.74 3.97
C ASP A 210 4.16 -10.49 5.25
N PRO A 211 3.50 -11.66 5.14
CA PRO A 211 3.09 -12.45 6.30
C PRO A 211 4.24 -12.91 7.17
N ASN A 212 5.35 -13.29 6.55
CA ASN A 212 6.55 -13.86 7.17
C ASN A 212 7.73 -12.88 7.21
N GLY A 213 7.62 -11.74 6.52
CA GLY A 213 8.65 -10.72 6.51
C GLY A 213 8.71 -9.94 7.83
N SER A 214 9.91 -9.44 8.13
CA SER A 214 10.16 -8.49 9.22
C SER A 214 10.03 -7.05 8.73
N GLU A 215 8.98 -6.75 7.97
CA GLU A 215 8.76 -5.39 7.48
C GLU A 215 8.33 -4.49 8.64
N ASP A 216 9.05 -3.38 8.81
CA ASP A 216 8.73 -2.42 9.85
C ASP A 216 7.41 -1.71 9.55
N TYR A 217 6.59 -1.55 10.58
CA TYR A 217 5.37 -0.75 10.50
C TYR A 217 5.71 0.71 10.26
N SER A 218 5.11 1.31 9.23
CA SER A 218 5.30 2.72 8.89
C SER A 218 4.12 3.58 9.36
N TYR A 219 4.42 4.79 9.83
CA TYR A 219 3.41 5.81 10.14
C TYR A 219 2.56 6.19 8.91
N GLY A 220 3.12 6.07 7.70
CA GLY A 220 2.40 6.30 6.44
C GLY A 220 1.63 5.09 5.91
N GLY A 221 1.74 3.94 6.57
CA GLY A 221 1.29 2.64 6.07
C GLY A 221 2.35 1.96 5.20
N THR A 222 2.50 0.65 5.37
CA THR A 222 3.34 -0.20 4.51
C THR A 222 2.45 -0.82 3.41
N PHE A 223 2.91 -0.79 2.16
CA PHE A 223 2.23 -1.43 1.02
C PHE A 223 3.24 -2.28 0.24
N ASN A 224 3.41 -3.52 0.67
CA ASN A 224 4.25 -4.48 -0.02
C ASN A 224 3.63 -4.83 -1.39
N THR A 225 4.40 -4.72 -2.49
CA THR A 225 4.03 -5.23 -3.82
C THR A 225 4.83 -6.46 -4.24
N SER A 226 5.91 -6.81 -3.53
CA SER A 226 6.81 -7.89 -3.94
C SER A 226 6.32 -9.30 -3.59
N SER A 227 5.49 -9.43 -2.55
CA SER A 227 5.02 -10.72 -2.03
C SER A 227 3.61 -11.03 -2.52
N LYS A 228 3.41 -12.25 -3.02
CA LYS A 228 2.09 -12.76 -3.44
C LYS A 228 1.13 -12.91 -2.28
N GLU A 229 1.60 -13.50 -1.18
CA GLU A 229 0.87 -13.60 0.07
C GLU A 229 1.12 -12.33 0.88
N LYS A 230 0.06 -11.80 1.50
CA LYS A 230 0.10 -10.55 2.27
C LYS A 230 -0.64 -10.70 3.59
N LYS A 231 -0.25 -9.88 4.56
CA LYS A 231 -0.92 -9.72 5.84
C LYS A 231 -1.36 -8.28 5.97
N ALA A 232 -2.64 -8.07 6.18
CA ALA A 232 -3.18 -6.75 6.47
C ALA A 232 -3.61 -6.65 7.93
N SER A 233 -3.26 -5.55 8.57
CA SER A 233 -3.65 -5.27 9.94
C SER A 233 -4.05 -3.82 10.16
N VAL A 234 -4.92 -3.61 11.15
CA VAL A 234 -5.31 -2.29 11.64
C VAL A 234 -5.62 -2.36 13.13
N THR A 235 -5.34 -1.29 13.84
CA THR A 235 -5.72 -1.16 15.25
C THR A 235 -6.87 -0.18 15.40
N VAL A 236 -7.76 -0.44 16.36
CA VAL A 236 -8.82 0.50 16.76
C VAL A 236 -8.72 0.74 18.24
N ARG A 237 -8.50 2.00 18.63
CA ARG A 237 -8.56 2.42 20.02
C ARG A 237 -9.97 2.85 20.36
N MET A 238 -10.61 2.14 21.27
CA MET A 238 -11.97 2.40 21.75
C MET A 238 -11.92 2.89 23.19
N GLU A 239 -12.79 3.83 23.53
CA GLU A 239 -13.08 4.23 24.91
C GLU A 239 -14.54 3.92 25.22
N TYR A 240 -14.77 3.34 26.39
CA TYR A 240 -16.10 3.00 26.89
C TYR A 240 -16.31 3.62 28.25
N GLN A 241 -17.54 4.09 28.53
CA GLN A 241 -17.95 4.43 29.89
C GLN A 241 -18.04 3.17 30.75
N LEU A 242 -17.79 3.32 32.05
CA LEU A 242 -18.08 2.31 33.06
C LEU A 242 -19.41 2.60 33.75
N LYS A 243 -20.04 1.56 34.29
CA LYS A 243 -21.31 1.59 35.02
C LYS A 243 -21.20 0.79 36.32
#